data_AF-A0A0Q9XBU2-F1
#
_entry.id   AF-A0A0Q9XBU2-F1
#
_cell.length_a   1.000
_cell.length_b   1.000
_cell.length_c   1.000
_cell.angle_alpha   90.00
_cell.angle_beta   90.00
_cell.angle_gamma   90.00
#
_symmetry.space_group_name_H-M   'P 1'
#
loop_
_entity.id
_entity.type
_entity.pdbx_description
1 polymer ?
#
loop_
_entity_poly.entity_id
_entity_poly.type
_entity_poly.pdbx_seq_one_letter_code
_entity_poly.pdbx_strand_id
1 'polypeptide(L)'
;MPAGTMFAKFKSANVAASTSVQNVADGNPITQYFEIGKPVACAGPELVWRIHDGYRKSDNKECSIFIFEKKVAEKLHKPRRKETITELLKSSVKTLERFRHPRILQIYHTVEESADTLAFAAEPIFASLSNVLAFHESKTYENASVAPAAGGGPAQAQPAAGAQPQRPAHAKEYNFLDMELKYGFLQLTEALSYLHYSGHVIHRNVCPSSILITKRGIWKLAGMEYVERMNETDLNSSIPCPPWSNRVSKMAQPNLDFMAPETQTSSKCSLLSDMFSLGMVICAVYNNGRPLIQAGNSTSNYAKQLETLDDNVHKLMPRLPIALQEATSRMASRDPTARPTAQLLQLIKYFIDPAINALKFLDVVNMKDTQQKSQFYKTTLIEAMPLIPRKLWWQNLWPMLKSEINNGEVLAAVLQPVMLFVQEATHAEYDALMSSTMKIVYNTPKSIQASVTILENLHLIIEKTKPEDVTTDIMPMLFFSFDGSTIQVQICKLVRAGASHTQRK
;
A
#
# COMPACT_ATOMS: atom_id res chain seq x y z
N MET A 1 -38.60 -24.28 -27.56
CA MET A 1 -39.18 -23.99 -26.22
C MET A 1 -39.77 -25.29 -25.68
N PRO A 2 -39.67 -25.63 -24.38
CA PRO A 2 -38.90 -25.01 -23.28
C PRO A 2 -37.87 -26.00 -22.65
N ALA A 3 -36.68 -25.56 -22.22
CA ALA A 3 -36.28 -24.98 -20.93
C ALA A 3 -35.95 -26.02 -19.82
N GLY A 4 -34.77 -25.89 -19.18
CA GLY A 4 -34.48 -26.59 -17.92
C GLY A 4 -33.00 -26.87 -17.61
N THR A 5 -32.27 -25.86 -17.15
CA THR A 5 -31.30 -25.87 -16.02
C THR A 5 -30.63 -27.18 -15.58
N MET A 6 -29.28 -27.21 -15.55
CA MET A 6 -28.47 -27.31 -14.31
C MET A 6 -27.00 -27.70 -14.59
N PHE A 7 -26.12 -26.71 -14.62
CA PHE A 7 -24.71 -26.89 -14.25
C PHE A 7 -24.62 -26.98 -12.73
N ALA A 8 -24.43 -28.18 -12.19
CA ALA A 8 -24.04 -28.38 -10.81
C ALA A 8 -23.26 -29.70 -10.69
N LYS A 9 -21.93 -29.59 -10.51
CA LYS A 9 -21.08 -30.45 -9.67
C LYS A 9 -19.61 -30.33 -10.08
N PHE A 10 -18.94 -29.32 -9.52
CA PHE A 10 -17.52 -29.45 -9.13
C PHE A 10 -17.36 -28.79 -7.76
N LYS A 11 -17.88 -29.47 -6.73
CA LYS A 11 -17.46 -29.32 -5.33
C LYS A 11 -17.11 -30.72 -4.84
N SER A 12 -15.82 -30.96 -4.63
CA SER A 12 -15.26 -31.75 -3.52
C SER A 12 -13.87 -32.27 -3.90
N ALA A 13 -12.83 -31.52 -3.55
CA ALA A 13 -11.49 -32.02 -3.26
C ALA A 13 -10.62 -30.85 -2.74
N ASN A 14 -10.99 -30.25 -1.59
CA ASN A 14 -10.05 -29.44 -0.78
C ASN A 14 -10.57 -29.09 0.63
N VAL A 15 -11.30 -30.01 1.27
CA VAL A 15 -11.86 -29.78 2.64
C VAL A 15 -10.87 -30.13 3.76
N ALA A 16 -9.64 -30.57 3.45
CA ALA A 16 -8.67 -30.96 4.48
C ALA A 16 -7.71 -29.84 4.93
N ALA A 17 -7.80 -28.63 4.37
CA ALA A 17 -6.94 -27.49 4.76
C ALA A 17 -7.71 -26.26 5.28
N SER A 18 -9.05 -26.31 5.33
CA SER A 18 -9.90 -25.16 5.72
C SER A 18 -10.22 -25.08 7.21
N THR A 19 -9.92 -26.12 7.99
CA THR A 19 -10.41 -26.26 9.38
C THR A 19 -9.61 -25.50 10.43
N SER A 20 -8.53 -24.81 10.07
CA SER A 20 -7.70 -24.03 11.03
C SER A 20 -7.90 -22.52 10.94
N VAL A 21 -8.66 -22.01 9.97
CA VAL A 21 -8.78 -20.55 9.72
C VAL A 21 -9.99 -19.94 10.43
N GLN A 22 -11.07 -20.70 10.67
CA GLN A 22 -12.28 -20.22 11.36
C GLN A 22 -12.08 -19.98 12.87
N ASN A 23 -11.21 -20.75 13.54
CA ASN A 23 -11.08 -20.72 15.00
C ASN A 23 -10.52 -19.41 15.62
N VAL A 24 -9.87 -18.52 14.86
CA VAL A 24 -9.09 -17.40 15.46
C VAL A 24 -9.98 -16.24 15.94
N ALA A 25 -11.17 -16.09 15.36
CA ALA A 25 -12.15 -15.06 15.73
C ALA A 25 -13.50 -15.64 16.13
N ASP A 26 -13.57 -16.95 16.38
CA ASP A 26 -14.80 -17.59 16.84
C ASP A 26 -15.27 -16.92 18.14
N GLY A 27 -16.52 -16.44 18.13
CA GLY A 27 -17.11 -15.68 19.22
C GLY A 27 -16.87 -14.16 19.19
N ASN A 28 -16.09 -13.62 18.24
CA ASN A 28 -15.98 -12.17 18.05
C ASN A 28 -17.18 -11.64 17.22
N PRO A 29 -17.85 -10.55 17.65
CA PRO A 29 -18.97 -9.95 16.93
C PRO A 29 -18.66 -9.56 15.47
N ILE A 30 -17.40 -9.33 15.11
CA ILE A 30 -17.00 -8.97 13.74
C ILE A 30 -17.42 -10.02 12.70
N THR A 31 -17.53 -11.28 13.11
CA THR A 31 -17.96 -12.41 12.26
C THR A 31 -19.41 -12.28 11.79
N GLN A 32 -20.22 -11.41 12.42
CA GLN A 32 -21.58 -11.10 11.98
C GLN A 32 -21.58 -10.26 10.70
N TYR A 33 -20.59 -9.37 10.54
CA TYR A 33 -20.51 -8.39 9.45
C TYR A 33 -19.58 -8.83 8.31
N PHE A 34 -18.58 -9.66 8.61
CA PHE A 34 -17.53 -10.02 7.66
C PHE A 34 -17.29 -11.53 7.58
N GLU A 35 -16.90 -11.99 6.40
CA GLU A 35 -16.31 -13.30 6.18
C GLU A 35 -14.79 -13.19 6.32
N ILE A 36 -14.20 -14.00 7.20
CA ILE A 36 -12.76 -14.00 7.49
C ILE A 36 -12.09 -15.06 6.63
N GLY A 37 -11.14 -14.63 5.82
CA GLY A 37 -10.29 -15.47 4.99
C GLY A 37 -8.95 -15.82 5.66
N LYS A 38 -8.01 -16.24 4.82
CA LYS A 38 -6.68 -16.66 5.26
C LYS A 38 -5.87 -15.51 5.89
N PRO A 39 -4.97 -15.79 6.85
CA PRO A 39 -3.99 -14.82 7.32
C PRO A 39 -3.03 -14.46 6.17
N VAL A 40 -2.74 -13.16 6.02
CA VAL A 40 -1.91 -12.64 4.92
C VAL A 40 -0.70 -11.84 5.39
N ALA A 41 -0.74 -11.29 6.60
CA ALA A 41 0.27 -10.36 7.12
C ALA A 41 0.12 -10.14 8.64
N CYS A 42 1.02 -9.34 9.22
CA CYS A 42 0.88 -8.86 10.60
C CYS A 42 1.43 -7.44 10.76
N ALA A 43 0.99 -6.72 11.79
CA ALA A 43 1.28 -5.30 11.98
C ALA A 43 1.18 -4.85 13.45
N GLY A 44 1.53 -3.57 13.67
CA GLY A 44 1.44 -2.90 14.97
C GLY A 44 2.60 -3.23 15.91
N PRO A 45 2.50 -2.81 17.18
CA PRO A 45 3.52 -3.08 18.20
C PRO A 45 3.78 -4.58 18.30
N GLU A 46 5.04 -5.01 18.21
CA GLU A 46 5.43 -6.42 18.26
C GLU A 46 4.69 -7.34 17.26
N LEU A 47 4.17 -6.77 16.16
CA LEU A 47 3.44 -7.51 15.11
C LEU A 47 2.22 -8.28 15.63
N VAL A 48 1.55 -7.77 16.67
CA VAL A 48 0.46 -8.50 17.35
C VAL A 48 -0.86 -8.53 16.60
N TRP A 49 -1.09 -7.59 15.68
CA TRP A 49 -2.26 -7.66 14.81
C TRP A 49 -1.99 -8.68 13.70
N ARG A 50 -2.78 -9.75 13.65
CA ARG A 50 -2.84 -10.64 12.48
C ARG A 50 -3.82 -10.07 11.48
N ILE A 51 -3.38 -9.95 10.24
CA ILE A 51 -4.18 -9.40 9.15
C ILE A 51 -4.68 -10.55 8.30
N HIS A 52 -5.99 -10.63 8.13
CA HIS A 52 -6.66 -11.63 7.30
C HIS A 52 -7.29 -10.96 6.09
N ASP A 53 -7.32 -11.69 4.97
CA ASP A 53 -8.22 -11.34 3.87
C ASP A 53 -9.67 -11.42 4.38
N GLY A 54 -10.58 -10.63 3.82
CA GLY A 54 -11.98 -10.73 4.17
C GLY A 54 -12.92 -10.02 3.21
N TYR A 55 -14.19 -10.34 3.34
CA TYR A 55 -15.27 -9.74 2.55
C TYR A 55 -16.39 -9.28 3.45
N ARG A 56 -16.92 -8.08 3.20
CA ARG A 56 -18.09 -7.58 3.91
C ARG A 56 -19.34 -8.29 3.40
N LYS A 57 -20.14 -8.88 4.30
CA LYS A 57 -21.30 -9.70 3.92
C LYS A 57 -22.41 -8.92 3.22
N SER A 58 -22.54 -7.61 3.48
CA SER A 58 -23.62 -6.78 2.94
C SER A 58 -23.51 -6.52 1.44
N ASP A 59 -22.30 -6.36 0.92
CA ASP A 59 -22.05 -5.93 -0.47
C ASP A 59 -20.88 -6.67 -1.13
N ASN A 60 -20.35 -7.69 -0.47
CA ASN A 60 -19.18 -8.45 -0.89
C ASN A 60 -17.93 -7.57 -1.14
N LYS A 61 -17.85 -6.42 -0.48
CA LYS A 61 -16.69 -5.53 -0.62
C LYS A 61 -15.47 -6.14 0.04
N GLU A 62 -14.38 -6.24 -0.71
CA GLU A 62 -13.10 -6.72 -0.21
C GLU A 62 -12.58 -5.79 0.90
N CYS A 63 -12.02 -6.39 1.95
CA CYS A 63 -11.45 -5.71 3.09
C CYS A 63 -10.34 -6.55 3.74
N SER A 64 -9.67 -5.99 4.74
CA SER A 64 -8.78 -6.75 5.61
C SER A 64 -9.25 -6.68 7.05
N ILE A 65 -9.19 -7.82 7.73
CA ILE A 65 -9.66 -7.99 9.10
C ILE A 65 -8.46 -8.16 10.00
N PHE A 66 -8.30 -7.25 10.93
CA PHE A 66 -7.21 -7.23 11.90
C PHE A 66 -7.70 -7.94 13.16
N ILE A 67 -6.98 -8.95 13.62
CA ILE A 67 -7.34 -9.74 14.80
C ILE A 67 -6.15 -9.77 15.76
N PHE A 68 -6.41 -9.39 17.00
CA PHE A 68 -5.48 -9.50 18.12
C PHE A 68 -6.03 -10.52 19.12
N GLU A 69 -5.28 -11.59 19.37
CA GLU A 69 -5.60 -12.58 20.40
C GLU A 69 -5.03 -12.13 21.76
N LYS A 70 -5.88 -11.86 22.74
CA LYS A 70 -5.47 -11.32 24.04
C LYS A 70 -4.52 -12.25 24.81
N LYS A 71 -4.54 -13.56 24.51
CA LYS A 71 -3.59 -14.57 25.05
C LYS A 71 -2.13 -14.27 24.71
N VAL A 72 -1.86 -13.54 23.61
CA VAL A 72 -0.49 -13.12 23.25
C VAL A 72 0.08 -12.18 24.31
N ALA A 73 -0.76 -11.34 24.91
CA ALA A 73 -0.35 -10.45 25.99
C ALA A 73 -0.18 -11.16 27.35
N GLU A 74 -0.74 -12.36 27.54
CA GLU A 74 -0.57 -13.14 28.78
C GLU A 74 0.86 -13.64 28.97
N LYS A 75 1.59 -13.86 27.86
CA LYS A 75 3.02 -14.20 27.87
C LYS A 75 3.91 -13.11 28.49
N LEU A 76 3.36 -11.93 28.82
CA LEU A 76 4.08 -10.79 29.40
C LEU A 76 4.15 -10.79 30.95
N HIS A 77 3.88 -11.94 31.57
CA HIS A 77 4.07 -12.27 33.00
C HIS A 77 3.33 -11.40 34.04
N LYS A 78 2.33 -10.58 33.68
CA LYS A 78 1.44 -9.90 34.67
C LYS A 78 0.01 -9.68 34.11
N PRO A 79 -1.07 -10.13 34.78
CA PRO A 79 -2.45 -10.00 34.29
C PRO A 79 -2.89 -8.56 33.99
N ARG A 80 -2.55 -7.59 34.86
CA ARG A 80 -2.84 -6.16 34.63
C ARG A 80 -2.30 -5.63 33.28
N ARG A 81 -1.22 -6.21 32.75
CA ARG A 81 -0.65 -5.79 31.46
C ARG A 81 -1.52 -6.20 30.28
N LYS A 82 -2.29 -7.31 30.38
CA LYS A 82 -3.21 -7.77 29.34
C LYS A 82 -4.29 -6.72 29.09
N GLU A 83 -4.92 -6.22 30.14
CA GLU A 83 -5.97 -5.18 30.07
C GLU A 83 -5.40 -3.86 29.55
N THR A 84 -4.26 -3.40 30.08
CA THR A 84 -3.62 -2.17 29.60
C THR A 84 -3.28 -2.22 28.11
N ILE A 85 -2.76 -3.34 27.62
CA ILE A 85 -2.45 -3.53 26.20
C ILE A 85 -3.72 -3.59 25.36
N THR A 86 -4.74 -4.29 25.84
CA THR A 86 -6.03 -4.41 25.14
C THR A 86 -6.66 -3.01 24.98
N GLU A 87 -6.70 -2.21 26.05
CA GLU A 87 -7.23 -0.85 25.99
C GLU A 87 -6.36 0.09 25.15
N LEU A 88 -5.03 -0.04 25.20
CA LEU A 88 -4.11 0.71 24.33
C LEU A 88 -4.41 0.46 22.85
N LEU A 89 -4.49 -0.81 22.44
CA LEU A 89 -4.79 -1.21 21.06
C LEU A 89 -6.20 -0.79 20.62
N LYS A 90 -7.19 -0.94 21.50
CA LYS A 90 -8.57 -0.50 21.24
C LYS A 90 -8.66 1.01 21.07
N SER A 91 -7.99 1.78 21.94
CA SER A 91 -7.92 3.24 21.83
C SER A 91 -7.20 3.68 20.55
N SER A 92 -6.14 2.99 20.15
CA SER A 92 -5.44 3.23 18.87
C SER A 92 -6.38 3.17 17.67
N VAL A 93 -7.21 2.12 17.58
CA VAL A 93 -8.19 1.99 16.48
C VAL A 93 -9.22 3.12 16.51
N LYS A 94 -9.75 3.47 17.69
CA LYS A 94 -10.69 4.59 17.85
C LYS A 94 -10.09 5.94 17.48
N THR A 95 -8.82 6.17 17.80
CA THR A 95 -8.10 7.38 17.40
C THR A 95 -7.89 7.41 15.89
N LEU A 96 -7.53 6.29 15.28
CA LEU A 96 -7.32 6.16 13.85
C LEU A 96 -8.60 6.51 13.05
N GLU A 97 -9.78 6.14 13.55
CA GLU A 97 -11.08 6.50 12.93
C GLU A 97 -11.34 8.01 12.83
N ARG A 98 -10.76 8.80 13.74
CA ARG A 98 -10.93 10.26 13.77
C ARG A 98 -10.09 10.95 12.68
N PHE A 99 -8.98 10.33 12.28
CA PHE A 99 -8.06 10.89 11.28
C PHE A 99 -8.43 10.44 9.87
N ARG A 100 -9.17 11.29 9.16
CA ARG A 100 -9.59 11.03 7.78
C ARG A 100 -8.61 11.67 6.79
N HIS A 101 -7.68 10.86 6.30
CA HIS A 101 -6.72 11.29 5.29
C HIS A 101 -6.35 10.14 4.35
N PRO A 102 -6.14 10.35 3.03
CA PRO A 102 -5.83 9.28 2.07
C PRO A 102 -4.60 8.44 2.42
N ARG A 103 -3.68 8.98 3.23
CA ARG A 103 -2.41 8.34 3.65
C ARG A 103 -2.44 7.74 5.06
N ILE A 104 -3.56 7.86 5.75
CA ILE A 104 -3.82 7.19 7.03
C ILE A 104 -4.68 5.94 6.73
N LEU A 105 -4.46 4.84 7.46
CA LEU A 105 -5.24 3.61 7.27
C LEU A 105 -6.74 3.88 7.42
N GLN A 106 -7.52 3.55 6.39
CA GLN A 106 -8.96 3.73 6.42
C GLN A 106 -9.66 2.56 7.11
N ILE A 107 -10.34 2.86 8.22
CA ILE A 107 -11.20 1.91 8.94
C ILE A 107 -12.57 1.82 8.26
N TYR A 108 -13.01 0.58 7.98
CA TYR A 108 -14.33 0.26 7.44
C TYR A 108 -15.32 -0.15 8.53
N HIS A 109 -14.83 -0.77 9.60
CA HIS A 109 -15.62 -1.17 10.75
C HIS A 109 -14.81 -0.99 12.03
N THR A 110 -15.47 -0.45 13.05
CA THR A 110 -14.84 -0.19 14.35
C THR A 110 -14.39 -1.47 15.05
N VAL A 111 -13.63 -1.29 16.12
CA VAL A 111 -13.08 -2.38 16.92
C VAL A 111 -14.18 -3.08 17.72
N GLU A 112 -14.33 -4.37 17.48
CA GLU A 112 -15.17 -5.32 18.20
C GLU A 112 -14.34 -6.12 19.20
N GLU A 113 -14.85 -6.22 20.42
CA GLU A 113 -14.18 -6.91 21.52
C GLU A 113 -14.96 -8.14 21.96
N SER A 114 -14.25 -9.25 22.12
CA SER A 114 -14.74 -10.46 22.77
C SER A 114 -13.94 -10.77 24.04
N ALA A 115 -14.23 -11.87 24.73
CA ALA A 115 -13.44 -12.32 25.87
C ALA A 115 -11.95 -12.54 25.50
N ASP A 116 -11.70 -13.05 24.28
CA ASP A 116 -10.38 -13.54 23.88
C ASP A 116 -9.72 -12.70 22.78
N THR A 117 -10.47 -11.86 22.08
CA THR A 117 -9.96 -11.14 20.90
C THR A 117 -10.40 -9.69 20.82
N LEU A 118 -9.58 -8.86 20.17
CA LEU A 118 -10.00 -7.62 19.54
C LEU A 118 -9.97 -7.80 18.02
N ALA A 119 -10.95 -7.27 17.31
CA ALA A 119 -10.94 -7.29 15.86
C ALA A 119 -11.53 -6.04 15.23
N PHE A 120 -11.01 -5.59 14.10
CA PHE A 120 -11.58 -4.48 13.32
C PHE A 120 -11.39 -4.73 11.82
N ALA A 121 -12.13 -4.02 10.97
CA ALA A 121 -12.00 -4.14 9.52
C ALA A 121 -11.54 -2.83 8.89
N ALA A 122 -10.64 -2.92 7.91
CA ALA A 122 -10.06 -1.80 7.19
C ALA A 122 -9.99 -2.06 5.68
N GLU A 123 -9.50 -1.08 4.92
CA GLU A 123 -9.22 -1.24 3.49
C GLU A 123 -8.32 -2.46 3.20
N PRO A 124 -8.39 -3.08 2.00
CA PRO A 124 -7.61 -4.28 1.70
C PRO A 124 -6.09 -4.07 1.79
N ILE A 125 -5.46 -4.80 2.71
CA ILE A 125 -4.02 -4.77 3.00
C ILE A 125 -3.33 -5.98 2.37
N PHE A 126 -2.19 -5.71 1.74
CA PHE A 126 -1.29 -6.73 1.23
C PHE A 126 -0.32 -7.21 2.32
N ALA A 127 0.37 -6.27 2.98
CA ALA A 127 1.39 -6.53 4.00
C ALA A 127 1.70 -5.28 4.84
N SER A 128 2.31 -5.43 6.00
CA SER A 128 3.08 -4.33 6.60
C SER A 128 4.47 -4.23 5.95
N LEU A 129 5.11 -3.06 6.06
CA LEU A 129 6.49 -2.89 5.59
C LEU A 129 7.43 -3.84 6.35
N SER A 130 7.18 -4.13 7.63
CA SER A 130 7.94 -5.14 8.40
C SER A 130 7.90 -6.52 7.74
N ASN A 131 6.73 -6.95 7.24
CA ASN A 131 6.62 -8.24 6.57
C ASN A 131 7.52 -8.31 5.31
N VAL A 132 7.56 -7.23 4.53
CA VAL A 132 8.37 -7.16 3.31
C VAL A 132 9.86 -7.07 3.64
N LEU A 133 10.24 -6.21 4.59
CA LEU A 133 11.63 -6.04 5.00
C LEU A 133 12.20 -7.30 5.65
N ALA A 134 11.41 -8.04 6.44
CA ALA A 134 11.81 -9.34 6.98
C ALA A 134 12.16 -10.35 5.87
N PHE A 135 11.48 -10.28 4.72
CA PHE A 135 11.83 -11.10 3.56
C PHE A 135 13.18 -10.67 2.95
N HIS A 136 13.38 -9.37 2.73
CA HIS A 136 14.65 -8.85 2.18
C HIS A 136 15.84 -9.19 3.07
N GLU A 137 15.65 -9.10 4.39
CA GLU A 137 16.66 -9.47 5.37
C GLU A 137 16.97 -10.97 5.29
N SER A 138 15.95 -11.85 5.27
CA SER A 138 16.15 -13.30 5.17
C SER A 138 16.93 -13.72 3.91
N LYS A 139 16.62 -13.12 2.76
CA LYS A 139 17.30 -13.39 1.48
C LYS A 139 18.77 -12.98 1.52
N THR A 140 19.10 -11.92 2.27
CA THR A 140 20.49 -11.47 2.43
C THR A 140 21.32 -12.50 3.20
N TYR A 141 20.75 -13.09 4.26
CA TYR A 141 21.42 -14.17 5.02
C TYR A 141 21.57 -15.45 4.19
N GLU A 142 20.54 -15.84 3.42
CA GLU A 142 20.64 -16.98 2.49
C GLU A 142 21.78 -16.79 1.48
N ASN A 143 21.86 -15.62 0.83
CA ASN A 143 22.92 -15.33 -0.13
C ASN A 143 24.33 -15.30 0.52
N ALA A 144 24.45 -14.82 1.75
CA ALA A 144 25.72 -14.83 2.48
C ALA A 144 26.17 -16.25 2.86
N SER A 145 25.23 -17.16 3.10
CA SER A 145 25.52 -18.57 3.44
C SER A 145 25.85 -19.47 2.24
N VAL A 146 25.55 -19.02 1.01
CA VAL A 146 25.71 -19.80 -0.24
C VAL A 146 26.88 -19.32 -1.12
N ALA A 147 27.59 -18.24 -0.75
CA ALA A 147 28.77 -17.79 -1.48
C ALA A 147 29.89 -18.85 -1.42
N PRO A 148 30.38 -19.40 -2.55
CA PRO A 148 31.44 -20.39 -2.55
C PRO A 148 32.75 -19.73 -2.13
N ALA A 149 33.46 -20.35 -1.18
CA ALA A 149 34.80 -19.95 -0.79
C ALA A 149 35.76 -20.09 -1.98
N ALA A 150 36.05 -18.98 -2.66
CA ALA A 150 37.20 -18.87 -3.55
C ALA A 150 38.41 -18.42 -2.71
N GLY A 151 39.30 -19.35 -2.38
CA GLY A 151 40.61 -19.09 -1.77
C GLY A 151 40.86 -19.90 -0.49
N GLY A 152 41.77 -20.88 -0.60
CA GLY A 152 42.05 -21.88 0.43
C GLY A 152 42.91 -21.40 1.60
N GLY A 153 42.75 -22.08 2.74
CA GLY A 153 43.62 -22.04 3.93
C GLY A 153 42.93 -22.69 5.14
N PRO A 154 43.58 -23.60 5.91
CA PRO A 154 42.87 -24.46 6.86
C PRO A 154 42.91 -23.91 8.30
N ALA A 155 41.76 -23.90 8.99
CA ALA A 155 41.63 -24.32 10.40
C ALA A 155 40.18 -24.20 10.87
N GLN A 156 39.70 -25.29 11.45
CA GLN A 156 38.33 -25.55 11.90
C GLN A 156 37.80 -24.58 12.94
N ALA A 157 36.63 -23.99 12.64
CA ALA A 157 35.53 -23.93 13.59
C ALA A 157 34.28 -24.36 12.83
N GLN A 158 33.83 -25.60 13.08
CA GLN A 158 32.57 -26.12 12.52
C GLN A 158 31.42 -25.23 12.98
N PRO A 159 30.61 -24.64 12.08
CA PRO A 159 29.29 -24.18 12.46
C PRO A 159 28.44 -25.42 12.73
N ALA A 160 27.78 -25.44 13.89
CA ALA A 160 26.85 -26.50 14.27
C ALA A 160 25.86 -26.78 13.12
N ALA A 161 25.86 -28.03 12.65
CA ALA A 161 24.91 -28.50 11.66
C ALA A 161 23.49 -28.35 12.20
N GLY A 162 22.61 -27.64 11.47
CA GLY A 162 21.16 -27.81 11.65
C GLY A 162 20.26 -26.57 11.74
N ALA A 163 20.73 -25.34 11.50
CA ALA A 163 19.82 -24.19 11.41
C ALA A 163 19.93 -23.51 10.04
N GLN A 164 19.13 -23.98 9.07
CA GLN A 164 18.79 -23.14 7.92
C GLN A 164 18.20 -21.83 8.49
N PRO A 165 18.53 -20.64 7.95
CA PRO A 165 17.87 -19.41 8.37
C PRO A 165 16.38 -19.55 8.07
N GLN A 166 15.60 -19.91 9.11
CA GLN A 166 14.16 -20.04 8.96
C GLN A 166 13.61 -18.64 8.71
N ARG A 167 13.17 -18.42 7.47
CA ARG A 167 12.41 -17.25 7.07
C ARG A 167 11.33 -16.97 8.13
N PRO A 168 11.24 -15.74 8.67
CA PRO A 168 10.24 -15.44 9.68
C PRO A 168 8.85 -15.79 9.16
N ALA A 169 8.00 -16.39 10.00
CA ALA A 169 6.67 -16.85 9.60
C ALA A 169 5.77 -15.73 9.03
N HIS A 170 6.13 -14.47 9.28
CA HIS A 170 5.44 -13.29 8.82
C HIS A 170 6.10 -12.60 7.60
N ALA A 171 7.20 -13.13 7.07
CA ALA A 171 7.92 -12.52 5.95
C ALA A 171 7.15 -12.71 4.65
N LYS A 172 6.93 -11.63 3.91
CA LYS A 172 6.15 -11.62 2.67
C LYS A 172 7.03 -11.26 1.48
N GLU A 173 7.03 -12.12 0.46
CA GLU A 173 7.79 -11.87 -0.76
C GLU A 173 7.22 -10.68 -1.52
N TYR A 174 8.05 -9.65 -1.66
CA TYR A 174 7.75 -8.49 -2.49
C TYR A 174 9.04 -7.76 -2.83
N ASN A 175 9.19 -7.34 -4.09
CA ASN A 175 10.29 -6.46 -4.51
C ASN A 175 9.70 -5.14 -4.97
N PHE A 176 10.15 -4.04 -4.36
CA PHE A 176 9.72 -2.70 -4.73
C PHE A 176 10.45 -2.24 -5.98
N LEU A 177 9.72 -1.57 -6.87
CA LEU A 177 10.30 -0.72 -7.89
C LEU A 177 10.74 0.61 -7.27
N ASP A 178 11.73 1.28 -7.86
CA ASP A 178 12.18 2.60 -7.40
C ASP A 178 11.04 3.62 -7.35
N MET A 179 10.11 3.55 -8.31
CA MET A 179 8.92 4.39 -8.33
C MET A 179 7.96 4.10 -7.16
N GLU A 180 7.83 2.85 -6.75
CA GLU A 180 7.01 2.47 -5.58
C GLU A 180 7.62 2.99 -4.28
N LEU A 181 8.95 2.91 -4.15
CA LEU A 181 9.66 3.47 -2.99
C LEU A 181 9.52 4.99 -2.95
N LYS A 182 9.80 5.66 -4.07
CA LYS A 182 9.65 7.11 -4.22
C LYS A 182 8.25 7.55 -3.82
N TYR A 183 7.23 6.88 -4.33
CA TYR A 183 5.85 7.24 -4.02
C TYR A 183 5.47 6.90 -2.58
N GLY A 184 5.87 5.73 -2.08
CA GLY A 184 5.63 5.30 -0.71
C GLY A 184 6.20 6.28 0.32
N PHE A 185 7.44 6.75 0.12
CA PHE A 185 8.05 7.75 1.00
C PHE A 185 7.32 9.09 0.93
N LEU A 186 6.88 9.52 -0.25
CA LEU A 186 6.05 10.73 -0.38
C LEU A 186 4.72 10.58 0.38
N GLN A 187 4.06 9.43 0.25
CA GLN A 187 2.80 9.10 0.93
C GLN A 187 2.94 9.14 2.46
N LEU A 188 4.05 8.60 3.00
CA LEU A 188 4.35 8.69 4.44
C LEU A 188 4.63 10.13 4.88
N THR A 189 5.33 10.90 4.04
CA THR A 189 5.62 12.30 4.33
C THR A 189 4.33 13.13 4.34
N GLU A 190 3.41 12.89 3.40
CA GLU A 190 2.07 13.48 3.38
C GLU A 190 1.24 13.10 4.62
N ALA A 191 1.31 11.83 5.06
CA ALA A 191 0.65 11.37 6.28
C ALA A 191 1.14 12.13 7.52
N LEU A 192 2.46 12.26 7.68
CA LEU A 192 3.07 12.99 8.79
C LEU A 192 2.75 14.48 8.72
N SER A 193 2.81 15.09 7.54
CA SER A 193 2.40 16.47 7.35
C SER A 193 0.95 16.71 7.78
N TYR A 194 0.04 15.78 7.46
CA TYR A 194 -1.34 15.86 7.92
C TYR A 194 -1.43 15.75 9.46
N LEU A 195 -0.77 14.77 10.08
CA LEU A 195 -0.79 14.58 11.53
C LEU A 195 -0.23 15.79 12.29
N HIS A 196 0.90 16.35 11.84
CA HIS A 196 1.57 17.47 12.50
C HIS A 196 0.79 18.78 12.38
N TYR A 197 0.31 19.11 11.18
CA TYR A 197 -0.23 20.44 10.90
C TYR A 197 -1.75 20.53 10.90
N SER A 198 -2.46 19.43 10.60
CA SER A 198 -3.93 19.38 10.64
C SER A 198 -4.43 18.60 11.84
N GLY A 199 -3.71 17.54 12.23
CA GLY A 199 -4.05 16.72 13.40
C GLY A 199 -3.53 17.27 14.72
N HIS A 200 -2.52 18.15 14.69
CA HIS A 200 -1.81 18.65 15.89
C HIS A 200 -1.34 17.53 16.83
N VAL A 201 -0.82 16.45 16.26
CA VAL A 201 -0.34 15.29 17.01
C VAL A 201 1.00 14.77 16.49
N ILE A 202 1.80 14.19 17.38
CA ILE A 202 3.05 13.50 17.08
C ILE A 202 2.78 12.00 17.12
N HIS A 203 3.19 11.26 16.09
CA HIS A 203 2.91 9.82 15.96
C HIS A 203 3.74 8.97 16.94
N ARG A 204 5.00 9.33 17.15
CA ARG A 204 5.98 8.70 18.07
C ARG A 204 6.37 7.25 17.77
N ASN A 205 5.85 6.63 16.71
CA ASN A 205 6.12 5.23 16.39
C ASN A 205 6.06 4.95 14.88
N VAL A 206 6.63 5.87 14.09
CA VAL A 206 6.83 5.64 12.66
C VAL A 206 7.90 4.56 12.50
N CYS A 207 7.49 3.36 12.12
CA CYS A 207 8.37 2.22 11.96
C CYS A 207 7.78 1.24 10.94
N PRO A 208 8.52 0.24 10.47
CA PRO A 208 8.01 -0.67 9.43
C PRO A 208 6.74 -1.42 9.85
N SER A 209 6.43 -1.58 11.15
CA SER A 209 5.22 -2.29 11.59
C SER A 209 3.98 -1.41 11.67
N SER A 210 4.14 -0.08 11.69
CA SER A 210 3.06 0.91 11.60
C SER A 210 2.79 1.37 10.16
N ILE A 211 3.62 0.96 9.20
CA ILE A 211 3.45 1.25 7.78
C ILE A 211 2.82 0.05 7.08
N LEU A 212 1.64 0.26 6.49
CA LEU A 212 0.87 -0.76 5.78
C LEU A 212 0.86 -0.51 4.28
N ILE A 213 0.88 -1.57 3.50
CA ILE A 213 0.83 -1.53 2.04
C ILE A 213 -0.49 -2.17 1.61
N THR A 214 -1.34 -1.41 0.94
CA THR A 214 -2.61 -1.90 0.41
C THR A 214 -2.39 -2.87 -0.76
N LYS A 215 -3.41 -3.63 -1.15
CA LYS A 215 -3.34 -4.48 -2.35
C LYS A 215 -3.06 -3.68 -3.65
N ARG A 216 -3.40 -2.38 -3.66
CA ARG A 216 -3.11 -1.44 -4.75
C ARG A 216 -1.69 -0.85 -4.72
N GLY A 217 -0.87 -1.21 -3.73
CA GLY A 217 0.50 -0.69 -3.58
C GLY A 217 0.59 0.69 -2.91
N ILE A 218 -0.52 1.24 -2.40
CA ILE A 218 -0.54 2.50 -1.63
C ILE A 218 -0.04 2.23 -0.21
N TRP A 219 0.88 3.07 0.26
CA TRP A 219 1.40 3.05 1.63
C TRP A 219 0.50 3.89 2.54
N LYS A 220 0.19 3.33 3.72
CA LYS A 220 -0.71 3.90 4.72
C LYS A 220 0.00 3.89 6.08
N LEU A 221 -0.05 5.02 6.78
CA LEU A 221 0.40 5.11 8.17
C LEU A 221 -0.75 4.68 9.10
N ALA A 222 -0.45 3.75 10.00
CA ALA A 222 -1.34 3.21 11.03
C ALA A 222 -0.63 3.26 12.39
N GLY A 223 -1.19 2.64 13.43
CA GLY A 223 -0.49 2.52 14.72
C GLY A 223 -0.53 3.78 15.57
N MET A 224 -1.74 4.19 15.98
CA MET A 224 -1.97 5.39 16.79
C MET A 224 -1.85 5.12 18.30
N GLU A 225 -1.13 4.07 18.71
CA GLU A 225 -1.04 3.65 20.11
C GLU A 225 -0.33 4.68 21.00
N TYR A 226 0.65 5.38 20.45
CA TYR A 226 1.57 6.23 21.22
C TYR A 226 1.47 7.71 20.85
N VAL A 227 0.39 8.09 20.17
CA VAL A 227 0.15 9.44 19.69
C VAL A 227 0.08 10.41 20.86
N GLU A 228 0.77 11.55 20.74
CA GLU A 228 0.73 12.63 21.73
C GLU A 228 0.27 13.93 21.09
N ARG A 229 -0.51 14.72 21.83
CA ARG A 229 -1.01 16.01 21.37
C ARG A 229 0.11 17.05 21.42
N MET A 230 0.26 17.81 20.35
CA MET A 230 1.21 18.91 20.26
C MET A 230 0.73 20.11 21.07
N ASN A 231 1.65 21.02 21.37
CA ASN A 231 1.29 22.33 21.87
C ASN A 231 0.62 23.15 20.74
N GLU A 232 -0.59 23.64 20.98
CA GLU A 232 -1.38 24.37 19.97
C GLU A 232 -0.84 25.78 19.70
N THR A 233 -0.10 26.37 20.64
CA THR A 233 0.44 27.73 20.50
C THR A 233 1.79 27.78 19.81
N ASP A 234 2.61 26.73 19.96
CA ASP A 234 3.90 26.58 19.30
C ASP A 234 4.08 25.14 18.82
N LEU A 235 3.77 24.91 17.54
CA LEU A 235 3.88 23.61 16.88
C LEU A 235 5.32 23.08 16.83
N ASN A 236 6.33 23.97 16.93
CA ASN A 236 7.73 23.57 16.89
C ASN A 236 8.28 23.27 18.29
N SER A 237 7.52 23.57 19.35
CA SER A 237 7.94 23.29 20.72
C SER A 237 7.99 21.79 20.99
N SER A 238 9.00 21.38 21.76
CA SER A 238 9.09 20.01 22.27
C SER A 238 8.12 19.79 23.42
N ILE A 239 7.44 18.66 23.45
CA ILE A 239 6.61 18.23 24.57
C ILE A 239 7.32 17.15 25.41
N PRO A 240 7.05 17.06 26.72
CA PRO A 240 7.54 15.95 27.54
C PRO A 240 6.98 14.61 27.05
N CYS A 241 7.80 13.58 26.98
CA CYS A 241 7.33 12.23 26.66
C CYS A 241 8.16 11.16 27.39
N PRO A 242 7.55 10.00 27.73
CA PRO A 242 8.25 8.97 28.46
C PRO A 242 9.34 8.32 27.60
N PRO A 243 10.58 8.18 28.12
CA PRO A 243 11.63 7.42 27.45
C PRO A 243 11.34 5.92 27.51
N TRP A 244 11.99 5.16 26.65
CA TRP A 244 11.86 3.71 26.64
C TRP A 244 12.50 3.08 27.89
N SER A 245 11.83 2.09 28.48
CA SER A 245 12.27 1.40 29.70
C SER A 245 11.98 -0.10 29.69
N ASN A 246 12.93 -0.88 30.21
CA ASN A 246 12.79 -2.32 30.48
C ASN A 246 11.71 -2.67 31.51
N ARG A 247 11.20 -1.68 32.26
CA ARG A 247 10.17 -1.89 33.30
C ARG A 247 8.76 -2.00 32.73
N VAL A 248 8.54 -1.39 31.58
CA VAL A 248 7.26 -1.36 30.86
C VAL A 248 7.29 -2.43 29.77
N SER A 249 6.12 -2.96 29.41
CA SER A 249 6.05 -3.92 28.30
C SER A 249 6.54 -3.28 27.00
N LYS A 250 7.28 -4.04 26.19
CA LYS A 250 7.66 -3.62 24.83
C LYS A 250 6.44 -3.35 23.93
N MET A 251 5.31 -4.03 24.18
CA MET A 251 4.05 -3.79 23.47
C MET A 251 3.33 -2.50 23.90
N ALA A 252 3.77 -1.85 24.97
CA ALA A 252 3.18 -0.61 25.49
C ALA A 252 4.13 0.58 25.31
N GLN A 253 5.15 0.44 24.46
CA GLN A 253 6.13 1.47 24.15
C GLN A 253 6.44 1.46 22.64
N PRO A 254 6.87 2.60 22.07
CA PRO A 254 7.30 2.65 20.69
C PRO A 254 8.49 1.72 20.39
N ASN A 255 8.70 1.42 19.12
CA ASN A 255 9.84 0.63 18.67
C ASN A 255 11.15 1.39 18.91
N LEU A 256 12.02 0.81 19.73
CA LEU A 256 13.29 1.43 20.15
C LEU A 256 14.27 1.62 18.98
N ASP A 257 14.23 0.77 17.95
CA ASP A 257 15.17 0.81 16.82
C ASP A 257 14.95 2.02 15.89
N PHE A 258 13.76 2.63 15.96
CA PHE A 258 13.38 3.80 15.17
C PHE A 258 13.15 5.05 16.03
N MET A 259 13.23 4.92 17.36
CA MET A 259 12.98 6.02 18.30
C MET A 259 14.03 7.12 18.16
N ALA A 260 13.57 8.37 18.20
CA ALA A 260 14.45 9.53 18.13
C ALA A 260 15.35 9.67 19.37
N PRO A 261 16.62 10.09 19.21
CA PRO A 261 17.59 10.16 20.31
C PRO A 261 17.13 11.03 21.48
N GLU A 262 16.54 12.20 21.18
CA GLU A 262 16.09 13.16 22.18
C GLU A 262 14.94 12.64 23.06
N THR A 263 14.16 11.67 22.55
CA THR A 263 13.13 10.99 23.35
C THR A 263 13.76 10.14 24.44
N GLN A 264 14.90 9.51 24.18
CA GLN A 264 15.59 8.68 25.16
C GLN A 264 16.50 9.50 26.09
N THR A 265 17.19 10.52 25.58
CA THR A 265 18.18 11.30 26.36
C THR A 265 17.55 12.44 27.14
N SER A 266 16.56 13.13 26.55
CA SER A 266 15.98 14.35 27.10
C SER A 266 14.52 14.18 27.53
N SER A 267 13.92 12.99 27.35
CA SER A 267 12.50 12.72 27.63
C SER A 267 11.56 13.75 26.98
N LYS A 268 11.92 14.16 25.77
CA LYS A 268 11.20 15.15 24.96
C LYS A 268 10.98 14.62 23.56
N CYS A 269 9.85 14.95 22.95
CA CYS A 269 9.63 14.73 21.54
C CYS A 269 9.03 15.96 20.88
N SER A 270 9.20 16.06 19.56
CA SER A 270 8.54 17.05 18.71
C SER A 270 8.13 16.38 17.40
N LEU A 271 7.53 17.14 16.48
CA LEU A 271 7.28 16.66 15.13
C LEU A 271 8.56 16.15 14.43
N LEU A 272 9.74 16.67 14.80
CA LEU A 272 11.04 16.28 14.23
C LEU A 272 11.51 14.91 14.76
N SER A 273 10.93 14.42 15.84
CA SER A 273 11.15 13.05 16.33
C SER A 273 10.51 12.01 15.39
N ASP A 274 9.35 12.32 14.81
CA ASP A 274 8.75 11.48 13.76
C ASP A 274 9.59 11.50 12.48
N MET A 275 10.20 12.65 12.15
CA MET A 275 11.06 12.78 10.97
C MET A 275 12.35 11.95 11.11
N PHE A 276 12.92 11.84 12.31
CA PHE A 276 14.02 10.90 12.56
C PHE A 276 13.58 9.45 12.31
N SER A 277 12.42 9.09 12.85
CA SER A 277 11.86 7.76 12.72
C SER A 277 11.63 7.39 11.24
N LEU A 278 11.12 8.34 10.43
CA LEU A 278 11.01 8.18 8.97
C LEU A 278 12.38 8.02 8.28
N GLY A 279 13.39 8.81 8.67
CA GLY A 279 14.76 8.65 8.17
C GLY A 279 15.32 7.25 8.44
N MET A 280 15.09 6.71 9.64
CA MET A 280 15.48 5.35 10.01
C MET A 280 14.73 4.29 9.21
N VAL A 281 13.45 4.51 8.88
CA VAL A 281 12.69 3.63 7.97
C VAL A 281 13.29 3.63 6.56
N ILE A 282 13.61 4.80 5.99
CA ILE A 282 14.25 4.90 4.68
C ILE A 282 15.60 4.17 4.70
N CYS A 283 16.39 4.36 5.75
CA CYS A 283 17.64 3.64 5.93
C CYS A 283 17.43 2.12 5.97
N ALA A 284 16.44 1.62 6.72
CA ALA A 284 16.15 0.19 6.79
C ALA A 284 15.75 -0.39 5.42
N VAL A 285 14.97 0.33 4.62
CA VAL A 285 14.59 -0.07 3.26
C VAL A 285 15.83 -0.22 2.37
N TYR A 286 16.73 0.77 2.34
CA TYR A 286 17.95 0.73 1.54
C TYR A 286 19.07 -0.13 2.15
N ASN A 287 18.91 -0.58 3.39
CA ASN A 287 19.79 -1.52 4.07
C ASN A 287 19.25 -2.96 4.05
N ASN A 288 18.54 -3.33 2.96
CA ASN A 288 17.99 -4.67 2.73
C ASN A 288 17.10 -5.17 3.87
N GLY A 289 16.28 -4.28 4.42
CA GLY A 289 15.36 -4.58 5.51
C GLY A 289 15.93 -4.49 6.91
N ARG A 290 17.27 -4.38 7.05
CA ARG A 290 17.92 -4.35 8.35
C ARG A 290 17.96 -2.93 8.93
N PRO A 291 17.39 -2.68 10.12
CA PRO A 291 17.50 -1.38 10.78
C PRO A 291 18.95 -1.02 11.11
N LEU A 292 19.30 0.28 11.05
CA LEU A 292 20.64 0.73 11.42
C LEU A 292 20.90 0.60 12.92
N ILE A 293 19.87 0.81 13.75
CA ILE A 293 19.90 0.53 15.18
C ILE A 293 19.16 -0.78 15.41
N GLN A 294 19.81 -1.73 16.08
CA GLN A 294 19.27 -3.02 16.50
C GLN A 294 19.47 -3.13 18.02
N ALA A 295 18.72 -2.33 18.77
CA ALA A 295 18.86 -2.22 20.21
C ALA A 295 18.47 -3.52 20.92
N GLY A 296 17.61 -4.34 20.30
CA GLY A 296 17.13 -5.59 20.90
C GLY A 296 16.37 -5.34 22.20
N ASN A 297 15.59 -4.25 22.25
CA ASN A 297 14.89 -3.79 23.45
C ASN A 297 15.84 -3.53 24.65
N SER A 298 17.04 -2.98 24.41
CA SER A 298 17.98 -2.57 25.46
C SER A 298 18.41 -1.12 25.27
N THR A 299 18.14 -0.28 26.26
CA THR A 299 18.52 1.14 26.26
C THR A 299 20.04 1.33 26.21
N SER A 300 20.81 0.42 26.82
CA SER A 300 22.27 0.45 26.77
C SER A 300 22.80 0.15 25.36
N ASN A 301 22.21 -0.84 24.68
CA ASN A 301 22.59 -1.16 23.30
C ASN A 301 22.20 -0.05 22.33
N TYR A 302 21.02 0.54 22.53
CA TYR A 302 20.57 1.72 21.79
C TYR A 302 21.58 2.87 21.91
N ALA A 303 21.98 3.23 23.13
CA ALA A 303 22.93 4.31 23.37
C ALA A 303 24.29 4.04 22.70
N LYS A 304 24.82 2.82 22.79
CA LYS A 304 26.08 2.43 22.14
C LYS A 304 26.01 2.52 20.61
N GLN A 305 24.92 2.04 20.00
CA GLN A 305 24.79 2.08 18.54
C GLN A 305 24.57 3.50 18.02
N LEU A 306 23.94 4.36 18.82
CA LEU A 306 23.75 5.78 18.52
C LEU A 306 25.07 6.54 18.36
N GLU A 307 26.12 6.14 19.10
CA GLU A 307 27.47 6.73 18.95
C GLU A 307 28.08 6.48 17.56
N THR A 308 27.71 5.38 16.91
CA THR A 308 28.21 4.98 15.57
C THR A 308 27.20 5.25 14.45
N LEU A 309 26.07 5.90 14.75
CA LEU A 309 24.97 6.04 13.79
C LEU A 309 25.40 6.84 12.55
N ASP A 310 26.10 7.96 12.75
CA ASP A 310 26.51 8.85 11.64
C ASP A 310 27.41 8.11 10.64
N ASP A 311 28.34 7.29 11.12
CA ASP A 311 29.21 6.45 10.27
C ASP A 311 28.40 5.41 9.48
N ASN A 312 27.41 4.77 10.13
CA ASN A 312 26.56 3.77 9.49
C ASN A 312 25.64 4.39 8.43
N VAL A 313 25.10 5.58 8.71
CA VAL A 313 24.33 6.40 7.75
C VAL A 313 25.22 6.77 6.56
N HIS A 314 26.45 7.23 6.81
CA HIS A 314 27.40 7.58 5.74
C HIS A 314 27.73 6.38 4.84
N LYS A 315 28.00 5.21 5.43
CA LYS A 315 28.24 3.95 4.68
C LYS A 315 27.04 3.54 3.81
N LEU A 316 25.82 3.90 4.22
CA LEU A 316 24.60 3.57 3.49
C LEU A 316 24.34 4.53 2.32
N MET A 317 24.79 5.79 2.39
CA MET A 317 24.49 6.83 1.39
C MET A 317 24.64 6.39 -0.08
N PRO A 318 25.71 5.67 -0.49
CA PRO A 318 25.87 5.25 -1.89
C PRO A 318 24.76 4.33 -2.42
N ARG A 319 23.99 3.67 -1.54
CA ARG A 319 22.84 2.82 -1.93
C ARG A 319 21.57 3.62 -2.16
N LEU A 320 21.50 4.86 -1.69
CA LEU A 320 20.33 5.72 -1.85
C LEU A 320 20.42 6.51 -3.17
N PRO A 321 19.28 6.83 -3.80
CA PRO A 321 19.22 7.79 -4.88
C PRO A 321 19.83 9.13 -4.45
N ILE A 322 20.67 9.73 -5.30
CA ILE A 322 21.42 10.96 -4.99
C ILE A 322 20.51 12.08 -4.46
N ALA A 323 19.35 12.27 -5.07
CA ALA A 323 18.39 13.31 -4.67
C ALA A 323 17.75 13.10 -3.28
N LEU A 324 17.92 11.92 -2.66
CA LEU A 324 17.38 11.54 -1.35
C LEU A 324 18.46 11.51 -0.25
N GLN A 325 19.75 11.47 -0.61
CA GLN A 325 20.87 11.27 0.33
C GLN A 325 20.93 12.37 1.39
N GLU A 326 20.96 13.64 0.99
CA GLU A 326 21.06 14.77 1.93
C GLU A 326 19.88 14.80 2.91
N ALA A 327 18.65 14.64 2.40
CA ALA A 327 17.45 14.63 3.23
C ALA A 327 17.49 13.48 4.24
N THR A 328 17.92 12.28 3.83
CA THR A 328 18.01 11.11 4.71
C THR A 328 19.08 11.30 5.78
N SER A 329 20.25 11.81 5.40
CA SER A 329 21.33 12.11 6.35
C SER A 329 20.88 13.13 7.40
N ARG A 330 20.17 14.19 6.99
CA ARG A 330 19.64 15.20 7.91
C ARG A 330 18.57 14.62 8.83
N MET A 331 17.62 13.82 8.31
CA MET A 331 16.59 13.17 9.12
C MET A 331 17.19 12.24 10.19
N ALA A 332 18.23 11.47 9.85
CA ALA A 332 18.92 10.59 10.77
C ALA A 332 19.86 11.31 11.77
N SER A 333 19.94 12.65 11.72
CA SER A 333 20.76 13.44 12.63
C SER A 333 20.30 13.30 14.08
N ARG A 334 21.26 13.23 15.01
CA ARG A 334 21.01 13.27 16.45
C ARG A 334 20.43 14.61 16.92
N ASP A 335 20.74 15.69 16.23
CA ASP A 335 20.17 17.01 16.49
C ASP A 335 18.82 17.16 15.78
N PRO A 336 17.71 17.37 16.53
CA PRO A 336 16.40 17.59 15.94
C PRO A 336 16.36 18.78 14.98
N THR A 337 17.10 19.87 15.26
CA THR A 337 17.00 21.12 14.49
C THR A 337 17.59 21.02 13.09
N ALA A 338 18.48 20.05 12.86
CA ALA A 338 19.02 19.75 11.54
C ALA A 338 18.01 19.04 10.62
N ARG A 339 16.96 18.44 11.18
CA ARG A 339 16.00 17.61 10.44
C ARG A 339 14.97 18.49 9.71
N PRO A 340 14.62 18.18 8.44
CA PRO A 340 13.54 18.89 7.76
C PRO A 340 12.18 18.50 8.35
N THR A 341 11.21 19.43 8.29
CA THR A 341 9.80 19.10 8.57
C THR A 341 9.20 18.28 7.42
N ALA A 342 8.06 17.63 7.67
CA ALA A 342 7.34 16.89 6.64
C ALA A 342 6.91 17.78 5.44
N GLN A 343 6.60 19.06 5.67
CA GLN A 343 6.28 20.00 4.59
C GLN A 343 7.50 20.29 3.70
N LEU A 344 8.67 20.54 4.31
CA LEU A 344 9.90 20.80 3.56
C LEU A 344 10.37 19.55 2.82
N LEU A 345 10.24 18.38 3.43
CA LEU A 345 10.65 17.11 2.82
C LEU A 345 9.87 16.82 1.53
N GLN A 346 8.60 17.19 1.43
CA GLN A 346 7.81 17.00 0.19
C GLN A 346 8.32 17.79 -1.01
N LEU A 347 9.09 18.86 -0.78
CA LEU A 347 9.56 19.78 -1.81
C LEU A 347 10.92 19.38 -2.42
N ILE A 348 11.57 18.33 -1.90
CA ILE A 348 12.87 17.92 -2.41
C ILE A 348 12.77 17.38 -3.84
N LYS A 349 13.86 17.54 -4.60
CA LYS A 349 13.95 17.11 -6.01
C LYS A 349 13.58 15.64 -6.23
N TYR A 350 13.81 14.77 -5.24
CA TYR A 350 13.49 13.34 -5.33
C TYR A 350 12.00 13.07 -5.60
N PHE A 351 11.09 13.90 -5.07
CA PHE A 351 9.64 13.73 -5.22
C PHE A 351 9.04 14.49 -6.42
N ILE A 352 9.85 15.31 -7.12
CA ILE A 352 9.41 16.04 -8.31
C ILE A 352 9.48 15.10 -9.51
N ASP A 353 8.38 14.40 -9.77
CA ASP A 353 8.28 13.39 -10.84
C ASP A 353 6.88 13.44 -11.48
N PRO A 354 6.75 13.67 -12.81
CA PRO A 354 5.45 13.74 -13.49
C PRO A 354 4.59 12.49 -13.32
N ALA A 355 5.19 11.30 -13.32
CA ALA A 355 4.46 10.04 -13.13
C ALA A 355 3.88 9.95 -11.72
N ILE A 356 4.65 10.37 -10.71
CA ILE A 356 4.19 10.44 -9.32
C ILE A 356 3.08 11.47 -9.15
N ASN A 357 3.19 12.63 -9.79
CA ASN A 357 2.15 13.65 -9.77
C ASN A 357 0.83 13.14 -10.38
N ALA A 358 0.91 12.36 -11.46
CA ALA A 358 -0.27 11.73 -12.05
C ALA A 358 -0.92 10.71 -11.09
N LEU A 359 -0.12 9.86 -10.44
CA LEU A 359 -0.62 8.92 -9.42
C LEU A 359 -1.24 9.66 -8.22
N LYS A 360 -0.63 10.76 -7.79
CA LYS A 360 -1.17 11.62 -6.72
C LYS A 360 -2.51 12.24 -7.10
N PHE A 361 -2.67 12.70 -8.33
CA PHE A 361 -3.96 13.20 -8.81
C PHE A 361 -5.02 12.10 -8.81
N LEU A 362 -4.64 10.88 -9.25
CA LEU A 362 -5.54 9.74 -9.29
C LEU A 362 -6.09 9.37 -7.90
N ASP A 363 -5.27 9.46 -6.86
CA ASP A 363 -5.70 9.15 -5.50
C ASP A 363 -6.77 10.11 -4.93
N VAL A 364 -6.84 11.34 -5.45
CA VAL A 364 -7.83 12.36 -5.05
C VAL A 364 -8.85 12.64 -6.16
N VAL A 365 -8.89 11.81 -7.21
CA VAL A 365 -9.70 12.06 -8.41
C VAL A 365 -11.18 12.23 -8.08
N ASN A 366 -11.70 11.48 -7.12
CA ASN A 366 -13.10 11.54 -6.69
C ASN A 366 -13.51 12.88 -6.04
N MET A 367 -12.54 13.70 -5.66
CA MET A 367 -12.77 15.05 -5.11
C MET A 367 -12.67 16.15 -6.18
N LYS A 368 -12.40 15.78 -7.44
CA LYS A 368 -12.23 16.70 -8.57
C LYS A 368 -13.52 16.79 -9.37
N ASP A 369 -13.73 17.95 -9.99
CA ASP A 369 -14.87 18.15 -10.88
C ASP A 369 -14.70 17.42 -12.23
N THR A 370 -15.79 17.32 -12.97
CA THR A 370 -15.86 16.62 -14.26
C THR A 370 -14.91 17.19 -15.31
N GLN A 371 -14.61 18.50 -15.29
CA GLN A 371 -13.68 19.13 -16.24
C GLN A 371 -12.24 18.75 -15.92
N GLN A 372 -11.84 18.87 -14.65
CA GLN A 372 -10.52 18.48 -14.16
C GLN A 372 -10.25 17.00 -14.41
N LYS A 373 -11.24 16.14 -14.13
CA LYS A 373 -11.17 14.70 -14.44
C LYS A 373 -10.97 14.45 -15.94
N SER A 374 -11.78 15.12 -16.77
CA SER A 374 -11.71 14.93 -18.22
C SER A 374 -10.36 15.37 -18.80
N GLN A 375 -9.82 16.49 -18.35
CA GLN A 375 -8.49 16.97 -18.77
C GLN A 375 -7.39 16.00 -18.30
N PHE A 376 -7.46 15.54 -17.06
CA PHE A 376 -6.49 14.59 -16.52
C PHE A 376 -6.42 13.29 -17.32
N TYR A 377 -7.57 12.65 -17.58
CA TYR A 377 -7.59 11.37 -18.30
C TYR A 377 -7.17 11.51 -19.76
N LYS A 378 -7.52 12.62 -20.43
CA LYS A 378 -7.20 12.84 -21.84
C LYS A 378 -5.74 13.24 -22.09
N THR A 379 -5.14 13.98 -21.16
CA THR A 379 -3.82 14.58 -21.37
C THR A 379 -2.81 14.06 -20.36
N THR A 380 -2.95 14.44 -19.10
CA THR A 380 -1.94 14.19 -18.06
C THR A 380 -1.65 12.71 -17.84
N LEU A 381 -2.69 11.87 -17.80
CA LEU A 381 -2.51 10.43 -17.57
C LEU A 381 -1.85 9.76 -18.77
N ILE A 382 -2.27 10.11 -20.00
CA ILE A 382 -1.70 9.55 -21.24
C ILE A 382 -0.21 9.88 -21.34
N GLU A 383 0.18 11.13 -21.07
CA GLU A 383 1.58 11.55 -21.09
C GLU A 383 2.43 10.88 -19.98
N ALA A 384 1.82 10.62 -18.82
CA ALA A 384 2.50 9.98 -17.69
C ALA A 384 2.61 8.46 -17.82
N MET A 385 1.69 7.79 -18.51
CA MET A 385 1.62 6.33 -18.60
C MET A 385 2.93 5.67 -19.09
N PRO A 386 3.60 6.16 -20.15
CA PRO A 386 4.88 5.60 -20.60
C PRO A 386 6.01 5.64 -19.56
N LEU A 387 5.93 6.57 -18.60
CA LEU A 387 6.90 6.70 -17.51
C LEU A 387 6.59 5.76 -16.35
N ILE A 388 5.35 5.28 -16.24
CA ILE A 388 4.89 4.40 -15.17
C ILE A 388 5.22 2.94 -15.53
N PRO A 389 5.91 2.18 -14.68
CA PRO A 389 6.18 0.77 -14.93
C PRO A 389 4.90 -0.07 -15.10
N ARG A 390 4.91 -1.01 -16.05
CA ARG A 390 3.78 -1.90 -16.41
C ARG A 390 3.14 -2.62 -15.22
N LYS A 391 3.92 -2.96 -14.18
CA LYS A 391 3.40 -3.51 -12.92
C LYS A 391 2.33 -2.61 -12.29
N LEU A 392 2.57 -1.30 -12.25
CA LEU A 392 1.68 -0.31 -11.63
C LEU A 392 0.46 0.01 -12.49
N TRP A 393 0.52 -0.25 -13.79
CA TRP A 393 -0.64 -0.12 -14.68
C TRP A 393 -1.77 -1.04 -14.22
N TRP A 394 -1.45 -2.31 -13.96
CA TRP A 394 -2.44 -3.29 -13.56
C TRP A 394 -2.78 -3.25 -12.06
N GLN A 395 -1.79 -2.92 -11.22
CA GLN A 395 -1.96 -2.90 -9.77
C GLN A 395 -2.74 -1.66 -9.26
N ASN A 396 -2.52 -0.50 -9.88
CA ASN A 396 -3.09 0.78 -9.42
C ASN A 396 -4.02 1.41 -10.47
N LEU A 397 -3.51 1.67 -11.68
CA LEU A 397 -4.26 2.45 -12.68
C LEU A 397 -5.53 1.74 -13.16
N TRP A 398 -5.45 0.46 -13.53
CA TRP A 398 -6.59 -0.29 -14.08
C TRP A 398 -7.76 -0.40 -13.09
N PRO A 399 -7.58 -0.78 -11.81
CA PRO A 399 -8.66 -0.77 -10.83
C PRO A 399 -9.37 0.58 -10.71
N MET A 400 -8.62 1.68 -10.78
CA MET A 400 -9.18 3.04 -10.70
C MET A 400 -9.99 3.37 -11.97
N LEU A 401 -9.42 3.14 -13.15
CA LEU A 401 -10.11 3.36 -14.43
C LEU A 401 -11.37 2.51 -14.53
N LYS A 402 -11.32 1.24 -14.10
CA LYS A 402 -12.47 0.33 -14.08
C LYS A 402 -13.63 0.90 -13.25
N SER A 403 -13.34 1.55 -12.13
CA SER A 403 -14.38 2.19 -11.31
C SER A 403 -14.99 3.43 -11.99
N GLU A 404 -14.17 4.21 -12.70
CA GLU A 404 -14.57 5.46 -13.35
C GLU A 404 -15.22 5.25 -14.72
N ILE A 405 -15.04 4.11 -15.38
CA ILE A 405 -15.77 3.72 -16.60
C ILE A 405 -17.29 3.73 -16.38
N ASN A 406 -17.74 3.42 -15.16
CA ASN A 406 -19.18 3.44 -14.84
C ASN A 406 -19.73 4.86 -14.67
N ASN A 407 -18.88 5.90 -14.72
CA ASN A 407 -19.30 7.29 -14.65
C ASN A 407 -19.50 7.86 -16.06
N GLY A 408 -20.77 7.99 -16.46
CA GLY A 408 -21.17 8.42 -17.80
C GLY A 408 -20.67 9.81 -18.21
N GLU A 409 -20.46 10.72 -17.25
CA GLU A 409 -20.00 12.09 -17.55
C GLU A 409 -18.55 12.15 -18.05
N VAL A 410 -17.69 11.26 -17.54
CA VAL A 410 -16.26 11.21 -17.86
C VAL A 410 -15.89 10.05 -18.78
N LEU A 411 -16.85 9.19 -19.13
CA LEU A 411 -16.63 7.97 -19.93
C LEU A 411 -15.79 8.21 -21.19
N ALA A 412 -16.11 9.26 -21.97
CA ALA A 412 -15.36 9.56 -23.20
C ALA A 412 -13.89 9.93 -22.93
N ALA A 413 -13.59 10.53 -21.78
CA ALA A 413 -12.23 10.86 -21.38
C ALA A 413 -11.49 9.63 -20.87
N VAL A 414 -12.14 8.78 -20.06
CA VAL A 414 -11.58 7.55 -19.50
C VAL A 414 -11.32 6.50 -20.59
N LEU A 415 -12.10 6.48 -21.67
CA LEU A 415 -11.88 5.54 -22.76
C LEU A 415 -10.52 5.71 -23.44
N GLN A 416 -9.96 6.93 -23.48
CA GLN A 416 -8.66 7.21 -24.09
C GLN A 416 -7.53 6.38 -23.44
N PRO A 417 -7.28 6.45 -22.11
CA PRO A 417 -6.29 5.60 -21.47
C PRO A 417 -6.67 4.12 -21.54
N VAL A 418 -7.96 3.77 -21.51
CA VAL A 418 -8.40 2.37 -21.65
C VAL A 418 -8.00 1.79 -23.01
N MET A 419 -8.08 2.56 -24.10
CA MET A 419 -7.63 2.09 -25.41
C MET A 419 -6.12 1.83 -25.44
N LEU A 420 -5.33 2.66 -24.75
CA LEU A 420 -3.89 2.43 -24.56
C LEU A 420 -3.63 1.12 -23.78
N PHE A 421 -4.44 0.81 -22.77
CA PHE A 421 -4.40 -0.49 -22.10
C PHE A 421 -4.72 -1.65 -23.06
N VAL A 422 -5.74 -1.51 -23.92
CA VAL A 422 -6.09 -2.55 -24.90
C VAL A 422 -4.95 -2.81 -25.87
N GLN A 423 -4.30 -1.75 -26.34
CA GLN A 423 -3.16 -1.83 -27.25
C GLN A 423 -1.99 -2.61 -26.62
N GLU A 424 -1.62 -2.26 -25.38
CA GLU A 424 -0.46 -2.83 -24.68
C GLU A 424 -0.74 -4.17 -23.95
N ALA A 425 -2.01 -4.57 -23.85
CA ALA A 425 -2.39 -5.83 -23.23
C ALA A 425 -2.09 -7.03 -24.15
N THR A 426 -1.61 -8.11 -23.56
CA THR A 426 -1.61 -9.43 -24.21
C THR A 426 -3.04 -9.97 -24.31
N HIS A 427 -3.30 -10.92 -25.21
CA HIS A 427 -4.64 -11.55 -25.31
C HIS A 427 -5.10 -12.18 -23.98
N ALA A 428 -4.18 -12.80 -23.24
CA ALA A 428 -4.49 -13.41 -21.95
C ALA A 428 -4.86 -12.36 -20.89
N GLU A 429 -4.14 -11.24 -20.84
CA GLU A 429 -4.44 -10.13 -19.92
C GLU A 429 -5.77 -9.46 -20.28
N TYR A 430 -6.04 -9.25 -21.57
CA TYR A 430 -7.31 -8.68 -22.04
C TYR A 430 -8.49 -9.57 -21.64
N ASP A 431 -8.41 -10.87 -21.91
CA ASP A 431 -9.47 -11.84 -21.59
C ASP A 431 -9.72 -11.94 -20.08
N ALA A 432 -8.65 -11.98 -19.27
CA ALA A 432 -8.75 -12.13 -17.83
C ALA A 432 -9.18 -10.86 -17.08
N LEU A 433 -8.73 -9.67 -17.53
CA LEU A 433 -8.84 -8.43 -16.74
C LEU A 433 -9.77 -7.38 -17.36
N MET A 434 -9.90 -7.33 -18.68
CA MET A 434 -10.56 -6.25 -19.41
C MET A 434 -11.88 -6.67 -20.06
N SER A 435 -11.98 -7.89 -20.58
CA SER A 435 -13.13 -8.38 -21.38
C SER A 435 -14.47 -8.08 -20.70
N SER A 436 -14.64 -8.46 -19.43
CA SER A 436 -15.88 -8.20 -18.69
C SER A 436 -16.25 -6.72 -18.61
N THR A 437 -15.25 -5.84 -18.46
CA THR A 437 -15.47 -4.39 -18.37
C THR A 437 -15.82 -3.80 -19.73
N MET A 438 -15.15 -4.27 -20.80
CA MET A 438 -15.43 -3.82 -22.16
C MET A 438 -16.85 -4.21 -22.61
N LYS A 439 -17.33 -5.41 -22.25
CA LYS A 439 -18.72 -5.82 -22.50
C LYS A 439 -19.74 -4.86 -21.87
N ILE A 440 -19.48 -4.39 -20.65
CA ILE A 440 -20.32 -3.38 -19.99
C ILE A 440 -20.32 -2.07 -20.79
N VAL A 441 -19.14 -1.63 -21.23
CA VAL A 441 -19.01 -0.41 -22.05
C VAL A 441 -19.80 -0.53 -23.35
N TYR A 442 -19.79 -1.67 -24.04
CA TYR A 442 -20.52 -1.86 -25.30
C TYR A 442 -22.04 -1.85 -25.13
N ASN A 443 -22.54 -2.35 -24.00
CA ASN A 443 -23.98 -2.50 -23.77
C ASN A 443 -24.63 -1.31 -23.02
N THR A 444 -23.84 -0.41 -22.44
CA THR A 444 -24.36 0.77 -21.73
C THR A 444 -24.60 1.93 -22.70
N PRO A 445 -25.64 2.78 -22.52
CA PRO A 445 -25.81 4.02 -23.27
C PRO A 445 -24.60 4.94 -23.11
N LYS A 446 -24.14 5.53 -24.22
CA LYS A 446 -22.89 6.32 -24.25
C LYS A 446 -23.14 7.68 -24.88
N SER A 447 -22.31 8.66 -24.52
CA SER A 447 -22.26 9.92 -25.25
C SER A 447 -21.71 9.72 -26.66
N ILE A 448 -22.02 10.64 -27.57
CA ILE A 448 -21.52 10.61 -28.96
C ILE A 448 -19.99 10.49 -28.99
N GLN A 449 -19.30 11.24 -28.13
CA GLN A 449 -17.83 11.22 -28.07
C GLN A 449 -17.26 9.88 -27.60
N ALA A 450 -17.93 9.21 -26.67
CA ALA A 450 -17.53 7.87 -26.23
C ALA A 450 -17.71 6.84 -27.35
N SER A 451 -18.82 6.89 -28.08
CA SER A 451 -19.04 6.04 -29.26
C SER A 451 -17.98 6.28 -30.35
N VAL A 452 -17.65 7.54 -30.64
CA VAL A 452 -16.58 7.89 -31.60
C VAL A 452 -15.24 7.30 -31.18
N THR A 453 -14.84 7.46 -29.91
CA THR A 453 -13.56 6.93 -29.40
C THR A 453 -13.46 5.41 -29.57
N ILE A 454 -14.55 4.68 -29.32
CA ILE A 454 -14.60 3.22 -29.51
C ILE A 454 -14.45 2.85 -31.00
N LEU A 455 -15.16 3.57 -31.87
CA LEU A 455 -15.14 3.32 -33.32
C LEU A 455 -13.76 3.62 -33.94
N GLU A 456 -13.08 4.67 -33.49
CA GLU A 456 -11.70 5.00 -33.89
C GLU A 456 -10.73 3.86 -33.57
N ASN A 457 -10.93 3.18 -32.44
CA ASN A 457 -10.08 2.12 -31.94
C ASN A 457 -10.65 0.71 -32.18
N LEU A 458 -11.67 0.59 -33.05
CA LEU A 458 -12.38 -0.67 -33.27
C LEU A 458 -11.45 -1.79 -33.77
N HIS A 459 -10.47 -1.44 -34.61
CA HIS A 459 -9.48 -2.37 -35.13
C HIS A 459 -8.68 -3.04 -34.00
N LEU A 460 -8.20 -2.27 -33.01
CA LEU A 460 -7.48 -2.79 -31.84
C LEU A 460 -8.38 -3.67 -30.97
N ILE A 461 -9.62 -3.26 -30.79
CA ILE A 461 -10.59 -4.01 -29.99
C ILE A 461 -10.86 -5.37 -30.63
N ILE A 462 -11.14 -5.41 -31.94
CA ILE A 462 -11.41 -6.66 -32.67
C ILE A 462 -10.20 -7.57 -32.64
N GLU A 463 -8.99 -7.02 -32.80
CA GLU A 463 -7.75 -7.79 -32.72
C GLU A 463 -7.61 -8.53 -31.38
N LYS A 464 -7.95 -7.88 -30.25
CA LYS A 464 -7.81 -8.48 -28.91
C LYS A 464 -8.98 -9.37 -28.48
N THR A 465 -10.15 -9.19 -29.10
CA THR A 465 -11.39 -9.86 -28.70
C THR A 465 -11.57 -11.20 -29.41
N LYS A 466 -12.14 -12.20 -28.71
CA LYS A 466 -12.44 -13.50 -29.31
C LYS A 466 -13.52 -13.35 -30.39
N PRO A 467 -13.46 -14.11 -31.50
CA PRO A 467 -14.44 -13.98 -32.60
C PRO A 467 -15.91 -14.12 -32.17
N GLU A 468 -16.19 -15.02 -31.22
CA GLU A 468 -17.54 -15.25 -30.67
C GLU A 468 -18.09 -13.98 -29.97
N ASP A 469 -17.24 -13.31 -29.19
CA ASP A 469 -17.58 -12.09 -28.48
C ASP A 469 -17.75 -10.90 -29.43
N VAL A 470 -17.00 -10.85 -30.55
CA VAL A 470 -17.18 -9.81 -31.58
C VAL A 470 -18.60 -9.85 -32.15
N THR A 471 -19.09 -11.05 -32.47
CA THR A 471 -20.46 -11.21 -33.01
C THR A 471 -21.54 -10.92 -31.98
N THR A 472 -21.29 -11.25 -30.70
CA THR A 472 -22.30 -11.16 -29.64
C THR A 472 -22.40 -9.76 -29.04
N ASP A 473 -21.26 -9.09 -28.82
CA ASP A 473 -21.19 -7.84 -28.06
C ASP A 473 -20.89 -6.61 -28.94
N ILE A 474 -20.01 -6.74 -29.95
CA ILE A 474 -19.55 -5.60 -30.75
C ILE A 474 -20.50 -5.31 -31.92
N MET A 475 -20.96 -6.33 -32.66
CA MET A 475 -21.85 -6.13 -33.81
C MET A 475 -23.15 -5.42 -33.45
N PRO A 476 -23.89 -5.77 -32.36
CA PRO A 476 -25.09 -5.04 -31.98
C PRO A 476 -24.83 -3.55 -31.70
N MET A 477 -23.69 -3.23 -31.08
CA MET A 477 -23.28 -1.85 -30.81
C MET A 477 -22.99 -1.07 -32.11
N LEU A 478 -22.37 -1.71 -33.10
CA LEU A 478 -22.14 -1.12 -34.42
C LEU A 478 -23.46 -0.84 -35.13
N PHE A 479 -24.39 -1.79 -35.17
CA PHE A 479 -25.71 -1.60 -35.79
C PHE A 479 -26.46 -0.42 -35.14
N PHE A 480 -26.51 -0.37 -33.82
CA PHE A 480 -27.13 0.73 -33.09
C PHE A 480 -26.47 2.09 -33.38
N SER A 481 -25.15 2.10 -33.58
CA SER A 481 -24.39 3.29 -33.94
C SER A 481 -24.68 3.77 -35.37
N PHE A 482 -25.02 2.86 -36.29
CA PHE A 482 -25.42 3.19 -37.66
C PHE A 482 -26.82 3.80 -37.76
N ASP A 483 -27.74 3.46 -36.86
CA ASP A 483 -29.09 4.04 -36.84
C ASP A 483 -29.13 5.48 -36.29
N GLY A 484 -28.08 5.92 -35.59
CA GLY A 484 -27.94 7.26 -35.06
C GLY A 484 -27.50 8.30 -36.11
N SER A 485 -28.39 9.24 -36.47
CA SER A 485 -28.15 10.28 -37.49
C SER A 485 -26.89 11.13 -37.26
N THR A 486 -26.50 11.37 -36.01
CA THR A 486 -25.29 12.14 -35.66
C THR A 486 -24.00 11.33 -35.76
N ILE A 487 -24.07 10.00 -35.56
CA ILE A 487 -22.93 9.10 -35.59
C ILE A 487 -22.56 8.73 -37.04
N GLN A 488 -23.56 8.62 -37.94
CA GLN A 488 -23.32 8.46 -39.38
C GLN A 488 -22.44 9.57 -39.97
N VAL A 489 -22.65 10.83 -39.56
CA VAL A 489 -21.85 11.98 -40.04
C VAL A 489 -20.40 11.89 -39.57
N GLN A 490 -20.17 11.39 -38.36
CA GLN A 490 -18.82 11.27 -37.79
C GLN A 490 -18.09 10.01 -38.29
N ILE A 491 -18.79 8.88 -38.47
CA ILE A 491 -18.28 7.67 -39.14
C ILE A 491 -17.89 7.99 -40.59
N CYS A 492 -18.72 8.74 -41.33
CA CYS A 492 -18.37 9.21 -42.67
C CYS A 492 -17.11 10.09 -42.71
N LYS A 493 -16.83 10.88 -41.65
CA LYS A 493 -15.57 11.64 -41.53
C LYS A 493 -14.37 10.73 -41.27
N LEU A 494 -14.53 9.71 -40.42
CA LEU A 494 -13.49 8.72 -40.11
C LEU A 494 -13.13 7.83 -41.30
N VAL A 495 -14.14 7.32 -42.01
CA VAL A 495 -13.94 6.55 -43.25
C VAL A 495 -13.28 7.41 -44.33
N ARG A 496 -13.62 8.71 -44.43
CA ARG A 496 -12.95 9.65 -45.34
C ARG A 496 -11.50 9.96 -44.95
N ALA A 497 -11.17 10.00 -43.65
CA ALA A 497 -9.81 10.22 -43.17
C ALA A 497 -8.89 8.97 -43.34
N GLY A 498 -9.45 7.76 -43.18
CA GLY A 498 -8.73 6.52 -43.49
C GLY A 498 -8.48 6.32 -44.98
N ALA A 499 -9.44 6.71 -45.83
CA ALA A 499 -9.30 6.64 -47.29
C ALA A 499 -8.23 7.59 -47.84
N SER A 500 -8.05 8.78 -47.25
CA SER A 500 -7.04 9.75 -47.70
C SER A 500 -5.61 9.39 -47.31
N HIS A 501 -5.39 8.60 -46.24
CA HIS A 501 -4.06 8.05 -45.92
C HIS A 501 -3.65 6.88 -46.81
N THR A 502 -4.63 6.17 -47.39
CA THR A 502 -4.37 5.02 -48.28
C THR A 502 -4.06 5.46 -49.73
N GLN A 503 -4.32 6.73 -50.07
CA GLN A 503 -3.96 7.33 -51.37
C GLN A 503 -2.64 8.14 -51.37
N ARG A 504 -1.88 8.13 -50.26
CA ARG A 504 -0.54 8.75 -50.16
C ARG A 504 0.57 7.74 -49.83
N LYS A 505 0.46 6.51 -50.33
CA LYS A 505 1.60 5.61 -50.49
C LYS A 505 1.95 5.48 -51.96
#